data_AF-A0A6V2PY58-F1
#
_entry.id   AF-A0A6V2PY58-F1
#
_cell.length_a   1.000
_cell.length_b   1.000
_cell.length_c   1.000
_cell.angle_alpha   90.00
_cell.angle_beta   90.00
_cell.angle_gamma   90.00
#
_symmetry.space_group_name_H-M   'P 1'
#
loop_
_entity.id
_entity.type
_entity.pdbx_description
1 polymer ?
#
loop_
_entity_poly.entity_id
_entity_poly.type
_entity_poly.pdbx_seq_one_letter_code
_entity_poly.pdbx_strand_id
1 'polypeptide(L)'
;MSSSDTAAMYDGEGSGSVAAKDTISIPQARGSERQSTPSSNANKNNLVGDYDDNSDDSNEKGRKERFWEYFAHFRHFCGDLVNHPFIDKGIILFIIINSVMMGIATFDFVTENPDIEHDFETVDKIFLIIFTIESALQFIFHGFNLFTKGELVFDLVIIVLSWFAEDLQIIRAFRVFRVLRLVTRIDTLRKLVSALFSVLPRLSAITALLLLVFYIFAVLFTALFKDLPLDERYFNRLDLSLYTLFVMMTMEWAGVARQCMEYHKWAWAPFVAFIALSGFIVFNLIIAVICDAVAVIEREDEE
;
A
#
# COMPACT_ATOMS: atom_id res chain seq x y z
N MET A 1 -36.78 -46.56 39.54
CA MET A 1 -37.89 -47.30 38.87
C MET A 1 -38.08 -46.63 37.53
N SER A 2 -37.39 -47.12 36.48
CA SER A 2 -37.89 -48.12 35.49
C SER A 2 -38.83 -47.44 34.49
N SER A 3 -38.75 -47.53 33.17
CA SER A 3 -37.89 -48.19 32.17
C SER A 3 -38.17 -47.44 30.84
N SER A 4 -37.20 -47.22 29.94
CA SER A 4 -36.86 -48.07 28.79
C SER A 4 -38.05 -48.47 27.90
N ASP A 5 -38.03 -48.07 26.62
CA ASP A 5 -38.34 -48.90 25.45
C ASP A 5 -37.82 -48.20 24.17
N THR A 6 -36.74 -48.65 23.50
CA THR A 6 -36.59 -49.78 22.54
C THR A 6 -37.38 -49.51 21.23
N ALA A 7 -36.78 -48.99 20.15
CA ALA A 7 -35.94 -49.64 19.12
C ALA A 7 -36.65 -50.74 18.29
N ALA A 8 -36.75 -50.53 16.96
CA ALA A 8 -36.75 -51.51 15.86
C ALA A 8 -37.43 -50.89 14.60
N MET A 9 -37.12 -51.17 13.33
CA MET A 9 -36.08 -51.93 12.63
C MET A 9 -36.51 -51.96 11.14
N TYR A 10 -35.58 -51.71 10.20
CA TYR A 10 -35.42 -52.32 8.85
C TYR A 10 -36.55 -52.13 7.80
N ASP A 11 -36.38 -52.17 6.48
CA ASP A 11 -35.41 -52.64 5.47
C ASP A 11 -35.64 -51.80 4.19
N GLY A 12 -34.81 -51.70 3.16
CA GLY A 12 -33.63 -52.44 2.74
C GLY A 12 -33.28 -52.06 1.29
N GLU A 13 -32.01 -52.29 0.94
CA GLU A 13 -31.45 -52.77 -0.34
C GLU A 13 -31.88 -52.14 -1.69
N GLY A 14 -31.00 -51.84 -2.65
CA GLY A 14 -29.60 -52.18 -2.84
C GLY A 14 -29.23 -52.16 -4.33
N SER A 15 -27.92 -52.09 -4.61
CA SER A 15 -27.24 -52.52 -5.86
C SER A 15 -27.54 -51.72 -7.15
N GLY A 16 -26.61 -51.36 -8.04
CA GLY A 16 -25.24 -51.79 -8.32
C GLY A 16 -24.94 -51.61 -9.83
N SER A 17 -23.67 -51.75 -10.23
CA SER A 17 -23.09 -51.74 -11.61
C SER A 17 -22.60 -50.37 -12.12
N VAL A 18 -21.31 -50.06 -12.39
CA VAL A 18 -20.14 -50.73 -13.02
C VAL A 18 -20.14 -50.76 -14.56
N ALA A 19 -18.99 -50.33 -15.13
CA ALA A 19 -18.46 -50.42 -16.51
C ALA A 19 -18.99 -49.38 -17.54
N ALA A 20 -18.25 -48.86 -18.54
CA ALA A 20 -17.01 -49.25 -19.25
C ALA A 20 -16.33 -47.97 -19.85
N LYS A 21 -14.99 -47.83 -19.84
CA LYS A 21 -14.06 -47.99 -20.98
C LYS A 21 -14.63 -47.67 -22.37
N ASP A 22 -14.05 -46.67 -23.04
CA ASP A 22 -13.81 -46.71 -24.49
C ASP A 22 -12.56 -45.91 -24.90
N THR A 23 -11.78 -46.54 -25.78
CA THR A 23 -10.50 -46.14 -26.39
C THR A 23 -10.71 -46.17 -27.89
N ILE A 24 -10.52 -45.07 -28.63
CA ILE A 24 -10.47 -45.07 -30.11
C ILE A 24 -9.50 -43.97 -30.57
N SER A 25 -8.23 -44.30 -30.85
CA SER A 25 -7.56 -44.48 -32.16
C SER A 25 -7.34 -43.25 -33.07
N ILE A 26 -6.05 -42.99 -33.31
CA ILE A 26 -5.46 -42.22 -34.43
C ILE A 26 -5.69 -42.94 -35.76
N PRO A 27 -5.70 -42.22 -36.90
CA PRO A 27 -5.07 -42.74 -38.12
C PRO A 27 -4.02 -41.78 -38.70
N GLN A 28 -2.79 -42.30 -38.84
CA GLN A 28 -1.84 -41.92 -39.89
C GLN A 28 -2.11 -42.77 -41.12
N ALA A 29 -2.00 -42.19 -42.33
CA ALA A 29 -1.69 -42.94 -43.54
C ALA A 29 -1.07 -42.05 -44.64
N ARG A 30 0.13 -42.46 -45.09
CA ARG A 30 0.70 -42.53 -46.48
C ARG A 30 0.32 -41.42 -47.47
N GLY A 31 1.24 -40.73 -48.16
CA GLY A 31 2.45 -41.21 -48.86
C GLY A 31 2.13 -41.49 -50.34
N SER A 32 2.61 -40.68 -51.29
CA SER A 32 2.82 -41.07 -52.69
C SER A 32 3.83 -40.16 -53.42
N GLU A 33 4.60 -40.80 -54.29
CA GLU A 33 5.84 -40.39 -54.96
C GLU A 33 5.62 -39.70 -56.33
N ARG A 34 6.67 -38.94 -56.75
CA ARG A 34 7.22 -38.73 -58.12
C ARG A 34 6.33 -38.11 -59.22
N GLN A 35 6.84 -37.08 -59.93
CA GLN A 35 7.53 -37.23 -61.23
C GLN A 35 8.01 -35.88 -61.81
N SER A 36 8.99 -35.95 -62.70
CA SER A 36 9.81 -34.89 -63.27
C SER A 36 9.52 -34.62 -64.76
N THR A 37 10.06 -33.49 -65.26
CA THR A 37 10.38 -33.06 -66.66
C THR A 37 9.34 -32.22 -67.44
N PRO A 38 9.71 -31.45 -68.50
CA PRO A 38 10.91 -30.61 -68.71
C PRO A 38 10.61 -29.19 -69.29
N SER A 39 11.61 -28.30 -69.18
CA SER A 39 12.03 -27.20 -70.09
C SER A 39 11.01 -26.42 -70.94
N SER A 40 10.96 -25.09 -70.77
CA SER A 40 10.87 -24.16 -71.92
C SER A 40 11.44 -22.78 -71.58
N ASN A 41 12.43 -22.38 -72.37
CA ASN A 41 13.03 -21.05 -72.48
C ASN A 41 11.99 -19.94 -72.67
N ALA A 42 12.17 -18.82 -71.96
CA ALA A 42 11.87 -17.48 -72.48
C ALA A 42 12.70 -16.43 -71.72
N ASN A 43 13.80 -16.04 -72.36
CA ASN A 43 14.64 -14.89 -72.03
C ASN A 43 13.82 -13.58 -72.08
N LYS A 44 13.76 -12.83 -70.96
CA LYS A 44 13.62 -11.37 -70.96
C LYS A 44 14.37 -10.79 -69.78
N ASN A 45 15.58 -10.32 -70.06
CA ASN A 45 16.24 -9.28 -69.28
C ASN A 45 15.31 -8.06 -69.17
N ASN A 46 15.01 -7.62 -67.95
CA ASN A 46 14.87 -6.22 -67.59
C ASN A 46 14.84 -6.06 -66.06
N LEU A 47 16.00 -5.66 -65.54
CA LEU A 47 16.23 -4.77 -64.40
C LEU A 47 14.99 -4.33 -63.62
N VAL A 48 14.73 -4.99 -62.50
CA VAL A 48 14.10 -4.38 -61.33
C VAL A 48 15.02 -4.70 -60.17
N GLY A 49 15.58 -3.66 -59.56
CA GLY A 49 16.47 -3.79 -58.41
C GLY A 49 15.74 -4.52 -57.30
N ASP A 50 16.31 -5.62 -56.87
CA ASP A 50 16.00 -6.27 -55.61
C ASP A 50 16.42 -5.28 -54.53
N TYR A 51 15.45 -4.56 -53.95
CA TYR A 51 15.67 -3.81 -52.73
C TYR A 51 15.86 -4.83 -51.63
N ASP A 52 17.12 -5.02 -51.26
CA ASP A 52 17.59 -5.87 -50.18
C ASP A 52 17.14 -5.27 -48.83
N ASP A 53 15.85 -5.37 -48.50
CA ASP A 53 15.22 -4.85 -47.26
C ASP A 53 15.29 -5.86 -46.10
N ASN A 54 16.35 -6.69 -46.06
CA ASN A 54 16.56 -7.70 -45.00
C ASN A 54 17.85 -7.47 -44.19
N SER A 55 18.70 -6.52 -44.59
CA SER A 55 19.95 -6.21 -43.88
C SER A 55 19.78 -5.26 -42.70
N ASP A 56 18.72 -4.43 -42.68
CA ASP A 56 18.48 -3.51 -41.55
C ASP A 56 17.71 -4.20 -40.40
N ASP A 57 16.75 -5.07 -40.69
CA ASP A 57 15.95 -5.75 -39.66
C ASP A 57 16.76 -6.82 -38.88
N SER A 58 17.76 -7.43 -39.53
CA SER A 58 18.70 -8.37 -38.88
C SER A 58 19.73 -7.66 -38.00
N ASN A 59 20.17 -6.46 -38.38
CA ASN A 59 21.09 -5.63 -37.61
C ASN A 59 20.37 -4.92 -36.43
N GLU A 60 19.09 -4.58 -36.60
CA GLU A 60 18.24 -4.04 -35.53
C GLU A 60 17.85 -5.11 -34.49
N LYS A 61 17.51 -6.34 -34.93
CA LYS A 61 17.29 -7.48 -34.03
C LYS A 61 18.56 -7.85 -33.25
N GLY A 62 19.72 -7.94 -33.91
CA GLY A 62 20.99 -8.22 -33.24
C GLY A 62 21.44 -7.12 -32.26
N ARG A 63 21.14 -5.84 -32.55
CA ARG A 63 21.35 -4.73 -31.60
C ARG A 63 20.41 -4.79 -30.41
N LYS A 64 19.14 -5.12 -30.63
CA LYS A 64 18.16 -5.31 -29.54
C LYS A 64 18.59 -6.47 -28.66
N GLU A 65 18.91 -7.64 -29.22
CA GLU A 65 19.34 -8.82 -28.46
C GLU A 65 20.60 -8.56 -27.63
N ARG A 66 21.63 -7.91 -28.18
CA ARG A 66 22.82 -7.49 -27.42
C ARG A 66 22.49 -6.45 -26.35
N PHE A 67 21.62 -5.49 -26.63
CA PHE A 67 21.17 -4.53 -25.62
C PHE A 67 20.43 -5.23 -24.48
N TRP A 68 19.57 -6.21 -24.77
CA TRP A 68 18.85 -7.01 -23.78
C TRP A 68 19.79 -7.91 -22.96
N GLU A 69 20.84 -8.48 -23.55
CA GLU A 69 21.88 -9.24 -22.82
C GLU A 69 22.70 -8.37 -21.88
N TYR A 70 23.14 -7.19 -22.33
CA TYR A 70 23.83 -6.21 -21.47
C TYR A 70 22.91 -5.69 -20.36
N PHE A 71 21.63 -5.46 -20.67
CA PHE A 71 20.65 -5.02 -19.69
C PHE A 71 20.36 -6.12 -18.66
N ALA A 72 20.32 -7.39 -19.08
CA ALA A 72 20.17 -8.53 -18.17
C ALA A 72 21.41 -8.71 -17.27
N HIS A 73 22.62 -8.59 -17.82
CA HIS A 73 23.86 -8.67 -17.03
C HIS A 73 24.00 -7.49 -16.06
N PHE A 74 23.65 -6.28 -16.48
CA PHE A 74 23.60 -5.10 -15.63
C PHE A 74 22.55 -5.25 -14.52
N ARG A 75 21.37 -5.79 -14.85
CA ARG A 75 20.32 -6.11 -13.88
C ARG A 75 20.82 -7.07 -12.80
N HIS A 76 21.47 -8.16 -13.18
CA HIS A 76 22.03 -9.12 -12.22
C HIS A 76 23.14 -8.50 -11.35
N PHE A 77 24.04 -7.72 -11.93
CA PHE A 77 25.07 -6.99 -11.18
C PHE A 77 24.48 -5.99 -10.17
N CYS A 78 23.45 -5.23 -10.57
CA CYS A 78 22.72 -4.34 -9.66
C CYS A 78 22.05 -5.13 -8.52
N GLY A 79 21.51 -6.31 -8.83
CA GLY A 79 20.94 -7.22 -7.84
C GLY A 79 21.98 -7.69 -6.83
N ASP A 80 23.15 -8.13 -7.28
CA ASP A 80 24.22 -8.62 -6.42
C ASP A 80 24.82 -7.51 -5.54
N LEU A 81 24.93 -6.29 -6.08
CA LEU A 81 25.42 -5.13 -5.34
C LEU A 81 24.42 -4.67 -4.26
N VAL A 82 23.14 -4.57 -4.60
CA VAL A 82 22.11 -4.06 -3.67
C VAL A 82 21.75 -5.09 -2.60
N ASN A 83 21.67 -6.38 -2.96
CA ASN A 83 21.36 -7.45 -2.00
C ASN A 83 22.57 -7.85 -1.15
N HIS A 84 23.71 -7.18 -1.29
CA HIS A 84 24.88 -7.46 -0.47
C HIS A 84 24.60 -7.05 0.98
N PRO A 85 24.78 -7.95 1.97
CA PRO A 85 24.37 -7.70 3.36
C PRO A 85 25.11 -6.54 4.04
N PHE A 86 26.27 -6.14 3.52
CA PHE A 86 26.99 -4.96 4.00
C PHE A 86 26.38 -3.66 3.48
N ILE A 87 25.86 -3.65 2.24
CA ILE A 87 25.20 -2.47 1.66
C ILE A 87 23.87 -2.25 2.37
N ASP A 88 23.07 -3.31 2.56
CA ASP A 88 21.79 -3.24 3.27
C ASP A 88 21.96 -2.70 4.71
N LYS A 89 22.90 -3.26 5.48
CA LYS A 89 23.24 -2.76 6.82
C LYS A 89 23.78 -1.31 6.79
N GLY A 90 24.56 -0.97 5.76
CA GLY A 90 25.08 0.39 5.57
C GLY A 90 23.97 1.42 5.31
N ILE A 91 22.97 1.06 4.50
CA ILE A 91 21.80 1.91 4.23
C ILE A 91 20.99 2.10 5.51
N ILE A 92 20.76 1.05 6.28
CA ILE A 92 20.07 1.15 7.59
C ILE A 92 20.83 2.10 8.52
N LEU A 93 22.17 1.98 8.59
CA LEU A 93 23.00 2.90 9.39
C LEU A 93 22.86 4.35 8.91
N PHE A 94 22.88 4.59 7.60
CA PHE A 94 22.70 5.94 7.05
C PHE A 94 21.31 6.51 7.32
N ILE A 95 20.25 5.70 7.30
CA ILE A 95 18.90 6.13 7.69
C ILE A 95 18.90 6.58 9.15
N ILE A 96 19.52 5.80 10.05
CA ILE A 96 19.60 6.14 11.48
C ILE A 96 20.37 7.45 11.68
N ILE A 97 21.55 7.59 11.07
CA ILE A 97 22.37 8.82 11.17
C ILE A 97 21.59 10.02 10.65
N ASN A 98 20.97 9.91 9.48
CA ASN A 98 20.17 10.99 8.90
C ASN A 98 18.98 11.37 9.79
N SER A 99 18.32 10.40 10.42
CA SER A 99 17.21 10.63 11.34
C SER A 99 17.65 11.39 12.59
N VAL A 100 18.80 11.03 13.18
CA VAL A 100 19.38 11.72 14.34
C VAL A 100 19.80 13.15 13.97
N MET A 101 20.47 13.32 12.82
CA MET A 101 20.86 14.63 12.31
C MET A 101 19.66 15.56 12.14
N MET A 102 18.54 15.04 11.62
CA MET A 102 17.31 15.81 11.47
C MET A 102 16.72 16.27 12.80
N GLY A 103 16.78 15.44 13.84
CA GLY A 103 16.37 15.83 15.19
C GLY A 103 17.30 16.87 15.81
N ILE A 104 18.61 16.78 15.56
CA ILE A 104 19.58 17.79 16.03
C ILE A 104 19.36 19.13 15.32
N ALA A 105 18.99 19.10 14.05
CA ALA A 105 18.73 20.30 13.27
C ALA A 105 17.57 21.17 13.79
N THR A 106 16.74 20.67 14.72
CA THR A 106 15.65 21.45 15.32
C THR A 106 16.07 22.26 16.54
N PHE A 107 17.30 22.10 17.04
CA PHE A 107 17.78 22.88 18.18
C PHE A 107 18.16 24.31 17.78
N ASP A 108 17.92 25.26 18.70
CA ASP A 108 18.16 26.69 18.47
C ASP A 108 19.59 26.99 18.00
N PHE A 109 20.60 26.29 18.53
CA PHE A 109 22.00 26.50 18.12
C PHE A 109 22.29 26.15 16.65
N VAL A 110 21.44 25.33 16.00
CA VAL A 110 21.54 25.05 14.57
C VAL A 110 20.75 26.07 13.78
N THR A 111 19.51 26.37 14.17
CA THR A 111 18.63 27.30 13.45
C THR A 111 19.07 28.76 13.56
N GLU A 112 19.79 29.14 14.61
CA GLU A 112 20.31 30.50 14.80
C GLU A 112 21.62 30.73 14.04
N ASN A 113 22.31 29.67 13.60
CA ASN A 113 23.60 29.75 12.90
C ASN A 113 23.44 29.33 11.43
N PRO A 114 23.37 30.28 10.47
CA PRO A 114 23.09 29.98 9.06
C PRO A 114 24.11 29.04 8.41
N ASP A 115 25.38 29.12 8.81
CA ASP A 115 26.44 28.24 8.29
C ASP A 115 26.22 26.78 8.71
N ILE A 116 25.84 26.57 9.98
CA ILE A 116 25.56 25.23 10.52
C ILE A 116 24.26 24.69 9.91
N GLU A 117 23.21 25.51 9.81
CA GLU A 117 21.98 25.11 9.14
C GLU A 117 22.24 24.64 7.70
N HIS A 118 23.05 25.40 6.94
CA HIS A 118 23.41 25.06 5.56
C HIS A 118 24.20 23.74 5.45
N ASP A 119 25.12 23.49 6.38
CA ASP A 119 25.87 22.23 6.44
C ASP A 119 24.93 21.04 6.69
N PHE A 120 23.98 21.18 7.62
CA PHE A 120 22.98 20.14 7.90
C PHE A 120 22.06 19.88 6.70
N GLU A 121 21.60 20.92 6.01
CA GLU A 121 20.80 20.78 4.79
C GLU A 121 21.58 20.11 3.66
N THR A 122 22.86 20.45 3.51
CA THR A 122 23.74 19.84 2.50
C THR A 122 23.95 18.35 2.76
N VAL A 123 24.22 17.98 4.02
CA VAL A 123 24.36 16.57 4.44
C VAL A 123 23.05 15.81 4.23
N ASP A 124 21.91 16.41 4.56
CA ASP A 124 20.59 15.81 4.33
C ASP A 124 20.33 15.54 2.85
N LYS A 125 20.73 16.46 1.97
CA LYS A 125 20.65 16.30 0.51
C LYS A 125 21.55 15.18 0.00
N ILE A 126 22.75 15.02 0.56
CA ILE A 126 23.66 13.91 0.21
C ILE A 126 23.01 12.56 0.56
N PHE A 127 22.43 12.42 1.75
CA PHE A 127 21.72 11.20 2.14
C PHE A 127 20.53 10.92 1.20
N LEU A 128 19.74 11.95 0.85
CA LEU A 128 18.64 11.80 -0.10
C LEU A 128 19.12 11.28 -1.46
N ILE A 129 20.24 11.79 -1.98
CA ILE A 129 20.84 11.33 -3.24
C ILE A 129 21.29 9.87 -3.13
N ILE A 130 22.00 9.50 -2.06
CA ILE A 130 22.45 8.12 -1.83
C ILE A 130 21.26 7.16 -1.86
N PHE A 131 20.19 7.48 -1.12
CA PHE A 131 19.01 6.63 -1.10
C PHE A 131 18.27 6.63 -2.43
N THR A 132 18.24 7.76 -3.16
CA THR A 132 17.62 7.81 -4.49
C THR A 132 18.34 6.88 -5.47
N ILE A 133 19.68 6.85 -5.43
CA ILE A 133 20.48 5.93 -6.25
C ILE A 133 20.16 4.47 -5.88
N GLU A 134 20.12 4.17 -4.58
CA GLU A 134 19.86 2.82 -4.10
C GLU A 134 18.46 2.31 -4.51
N SER A 135 17.40 3.10 -4.33
CA SER A 135 16.06 2.72 -4.76
C SER A 135 15.93 2.68 -6.29
N ALA A 136 16.70 3.50 -7.03
CA ALA A 136 16.77 3.40 -8.49
C ALA A 136 17.43 2.08 -8.94
N LEU A 137 18.49 1.63 -8.26
CA LEU A 137 19.10 0.32 -8.51
C LEU A 137 18.10 -0.82 -8.21
N GLN A 138 17.34 -0.72 -7.12
CA GLN A 138 16.27 -1.67 -6.81
C GLN A 138 15.17 -1.68 -7.87
N PHE A 139 14.80 -0.51 -8.38
CA PHE A 139 13.84 -0.35 -9.47
C PHE A 139 14.33 -1.06 -10.73
N ILE A 140 15.59 -0.86 -11.12
CA ILE A 140 16.19 -1.52 -12.29
C ILE A 140 16.24 -3.04 -12.10
N PHE A 141 16.59 -3.52 -10.90
CA PHE A 141 16.66 -4.95 -10.60
C PHE A 141 15.29 -5.64 -10.61
N HIS A 142 14.26 -5.03 -10.01
CA HIS A 142 12.93 -5.64 -9.90
C HIS A 142 12.02 -5.34 -11.11
N GLY A 143 12.27 -4.24 -11.83
CA GLY A 143 11.44 -3.77 -12.94
C GLY A 143 10.00 -3.52 -12.51
N PHE A 144 9.03 -3.90 -13.35
CA PHE A 144 7.60 -3.75 -13.03
C PHE A 144 7.11 -4.62 -11.86
N ASN A 145 7.85 -5.67 -11.48
CA ASN A 145 7.50 -6.47 -10.30
C ASN A 145 7.72 -5.71 -8.97
N LEU A 146 8.27 -4.50 -9.04
CA LEU A 146 8.37 -3.56 -7.93
C LEU A 146 7.00 -3.19 -7.37
N PHE A 147 6.01 -2.95 -8.24
CA PHE A 147 4.68 -2.49 -7.82
C PHE A 147 3.91 -3.54 -7.02
N THR A 148 4.32 -4.80 -7.10
CA THR A 148 3.80 -5.90 -6.28
C THR A 148 4.40 -5.88 -4.86
N LYS A 149 5.57 -5.28 -4.67
CA LYS A 149 6.25 -5.20 -3.38
C LYS A 149 5.96 -3.86 -2.68
N GLY A 150 5.01 -3.87 -1.75
CA GLY A 150 4.56 -2.66 -1.03
C GLY A 150 5.69 -1.86 -0.36
N GLU A 151 6.74 -2.53 0.10
CA GLU A 151 7.89 -1.91 0.78
C GLU A 151 8.71 -1.03 -0.17
N LEU A 152 8.95 -1.49 -1.38
CA LEU A 152 9.72 -0.76 -2.38
C LEU A 152 8.88 0.38 -2.98
N VAL A 153 7.57 0.17 -3.13
CA VAL A 153 6.63 1.24 -3.49
C VAL A 153 6.60 2.32 -2.42
N PHE A 154 6.56 1.95 -1.14
CA PHE A 154 6.57 2.92 -0.04
C PHE A 154 7.87 3.73 0.00
N ASP A 155 9.02 3.08 -0.18
CA ASP A 155 10.32 3.77 -0.27
C ASP A 155 10.37 4.75 -1.45
N LEU A 156 9.85 4.34 -2.62
CA LEU A 156 9.71 5.20 -3.79
C LEU A 156 8.81 6.41 -3.51
N VAL A 157 7.65 6.21 -2.86
CA VAL A 157 6.76 7.31 -2.46
C VAL A 157 7.48 8.29 -1.54
N ILE A 158 8.24 7.81 -0.56
CA ILE A 158 9.01 8.69 0.33
C ILE A 158 10.08 9.47 -0.44
N ILE A 159 10.80 8.85 -1.39
CA ILE A 159 11.78 9.55 -2.23
C ILE A 159 11.11 10.66 -3.01
N VAL A 160 10.02 10.34 -3.71
CA VAL A 160 9.26 11.29 -4.51
C VAL A 160 8.79 12.46 -3.64
N LEU A 161 8.14 12.18 -2.50
CA LEU A 161 7.71 13.21 -1.55
C LEU A 161 8.88 14.05 -1.02
N SER A 162 10.06 13.45 -0.83
CA SER A 162 11.24 14.16 -0.33
C SER A 162 11.82 15.14 -1.36
N TRP A 163 11.76 14.82 -2.66
CA TRP A 163 12.16 15.75 -3.71
C TRP A 163 11.14 16.87 -3.92
N PHE A 164 9.84 16.55 -3.91
CA PHE A 164 8.77 17.55 -3.97
C PHE A 164 8.72 18.47 -2.73
N ALA A 165 9.34 18.06 -1.62
CA ALA A 165 9.43 18.83 -0.39
C ALA A 165 10.33 20.05 -0.45
N GLU A 166 11.29 20.09 -1.39
CA GLU A 166 12.24 21.21 -1.50
C GLU A 166 11.53 22.50 -1.98
N ASP A 167 10.45 22.38 -2.76
CA ASP A 167 9.79 23.51 -3.41
C ASP A 167 8.69 24.19 -2.57
N LEU A 168 8.20 23.54 -1.51
CA LEU A 168 7.06 24.03 -0.71
C LEU A 168 7.37 23.98 0.79
N GLN A 169 7.31 25.14 1.47
CA GLN A 169 7.64 25.28 2.90
C GLN A 169 6.86 24.31 3.82
N ILE A 170 5.60 23.99 3.50
CA ILE A 170 4.80 23.03 4.26
C ILE A 170 5.31 21.60 4.06
N ILE A 171 5.74 21.27 2.84
CA ILE A 171 6.21 19.93 2.47
C ILE A 171 7.63 19.68 3.01
N ARG A 172 8.40 20.74 3.25
CA ARG A 172 9.68 20.69 3.97
C ARG A 172 9.57 19.96 5.31
N ALA A 173 8.45 20.04 6.03
CA ALA A 173 8.24 19.29 7.27
C ALA A 173 8.04 17.78 7.04
N PHE A 174 7.47 17.38 5.89
CA PHE A 174 7.31 15.97 5.52
C PHE A 174 8.63 15.26 5.26
N ARG A 175 9.76 15.99 5.21
CA ARG A 175 11.08 15.38 5.23
C ARG A 175 11.25 14.42 6.40
N VAL A 176 10.60 14.67 7.55
CA VAL A 176 10.59 13.79 8.74
C VAL A 176 10.03 12.39 8.43
N PHE A 177 9.13 12.26 7.46
CA PHE A 177 8.62 10.96 7.06
C PHE A 177 9.69 10.07 6.42
N ARG A 178 10.86 10.59 6.03
CA ARG A 178 11.97 9.73 5.58
C ARG A 178 12.47 8.78 6.66
N VAL A 179 12.26 9.11 7.95
CA VAL A 179 12.52 8.20 9.07
C VAL A 179 11.68 6.92 8.94
N LEU A 180 10.50 6.99 8.29
CA LEU A 180 9.68 5.81 8.01
C LEU A 180 10.34 4.81 7.06
N ARG A 181 11.42 5.18 6.34
CA ARG A 181 12.22 4.20 5.59
C ARG A 181 12.83 3.15 6.52
N LEU A 182 13.09 3.48 7.78
CA LEU A 182 13.55 2.49 8.75
C LEU A 182 12.51 1.37 8.94
N VAL A 183 11.21 1.71 8.87
CA VAL A 183 10.11 0.74 8.92
C VAL A 183 10.15 -0.20 7.73
N THR A 184 10.42 0.30 6.51
CA THR A 184 10.50 -0.56 5.32
C THR A 184 11.76 -1.41 5.25
N ARG A 185 12.85 -1.00 5.90
CA ARG A 185 14.11 -1.76 5.91
C ARG A 185 14.17 -2.83 6.98
N ILE A 186 13.48 -2.64 8.12
CA ILE A 186 13.51 -3.61 9.22
C ILE A 186 12.30 -4.55 9.15
N ASP A 187 12.53 -5.83 8.87
CA ASP A 187 11.52 -6.89 8.75
C ASP A 187 10.52 -6.91 9.91
N THR A 188 11.00 -6.77 11.13
CA THR A 188 10.16 -6.74 12.32
C THR A 188 9.19 -5.56 12.30
N LEU A 189 9.67 -4.36 11.95
CA LEU A 189 8.81 -3.17 11.86
C LEU A 189 7.81 -3.30 10.71
N ARG A 190 8.24 -3.85 9.56
CA ARG A 190 7.35 -4.16 8.45
C ARG A 190 6.21 -5.08 8.86
N LYS A 191 6.53 -6.18 9.54
CA LYS A 191 5.54 -7.15 10.04
C LYS A 191 4.54 -6.48 10.99
N LEU A 192 5.02 -5.64 11.91
CA LEU A 192 4.16 -4.89 12.83
C LEU A 192 3.20 -3.96 12.07
N VAL A 193 3.72 -3.16 11.15
CA VAL A 193 2.90 -2.22 10.37
C VAL A 193 1.92 -2.96 9.45
N SER A 194 2.36 -4.05 8.81
CA SER A 194 1.49 -4.90 8.00
C SER A 194 0.38 -5.54 8.84
N ALA A 195 0.68 -5.97 10.07
CA ALA A 195 -0.33 -6.51 10.99
C ALA A 195 -1.38 -5.44 11.32
N LEU A 196 -0.96 -4.20 11.63
CA LEU A 196 -1.88 -3.08 11.86
C LEU A 196 -2.77 -2.82 10.64
N PHE A 197 -2.19 -2.75 9.44
CA PHE A 197 -2.96 -2.55 8.20
C PHE A 197 -3.89 -3.74 7.88
N SER A 198 -3.54 -4.97 8.28
CA SER A 198 -4.39 -6.15 8.07
C SER A 198 -5.71 -6.09 8.84
N VAL A 199 -5.74 -5.36 9.96
CA VAL A 199 -6.93 -5.21 10.81
C VAL A 199 -7.88 -4.15 10.23
N LEU A 200 -7.37 -3.13 9.53
CA LEU A 200 -8.20 -2.02 9.03
C LEU A 200 -9.39 -2.47 8.15
N PRO A 201 -9.25 -3.39 7.18
CA PRO A 201 -10.38 -3.87 6.40
C PRO A 201 -11.46 -4.55 7.26
N ARG A 202 -11.07 -5.30 8.29
CA ARG A 202 -12.00 -6.01 9.20
C ARG A 202 -12.86 -5.03 10.00
N LEU A 203 -12.31 -3.85 10.32
CA LEU A 203 -13.01 -2.80 11.05
C LEU A 203 -13.69 -1.75 10.16
N SER A 204 -13.49 -1.81 8.84
CA SER A 204 -13.89 -0.76 7.90
C SER A 204 -15.39 -0.42 7.98
N ALA A 205 -16.25 -1.41 8.20
CA ALA A 205 -17.70 -1.19 8.33
C ALA A 205 -18.07 -0.38 9.59
N ILE A 206 -17.46 -0.69 10.74
CA ILE A 206 -17.70 0.03 12.00
C ILE A 206 -17.12 1.46 11.89
N THR A 207 -15.92 1.59 11.31
CA THR A 207 -15.31 2.90 11.04
C THR A 207 -16.16 3.74 10.09
N ALA A 208 -16.73 3.15 9.04
CA ALA A 208 -17.63 3.85 8.12
C ALA A 208 -18.90 4.32 8.82
N LEU A 209 -19.47 3.50 9.72
CA LEU A 209 -20.59 3.90 10.56
C LEU A 209 -20.22 5.09 11.47
N LEU A 210 -19.05 5.06 12.10
CA LEU A 210 -18.55 6.16 12.92
C LEU A 210 -18.43 7.46 12.11
N LEU A 211 -17.83 7.39 10.91
CA LEU A 211 -17.68 8.54 10.02
C LEU A 211 -19.03 9.09 9.53
N LEU A 212 -20.01 8.22 9.26
CA LEU A 212 -21.36 8.63 8.92
C LEU A 212 -22.03 9.39 10.06
N VAL A 213 -21.93 8.87 11.29
CA VAL A 213 -22.43 9.54 12.49
C VAL A 213 -21.74 10.90 12.67
N PHE A 214 -20.43 10.95 12.53
CA PHE A 214 -19.65 12.20 12.56
C PHE A 214 -20.18 13.22 11.56
N TYR A 215 -20.41 12.81 10.31
CA TYR A 215 -20.91 13.70 9.27
C TYR A 215 -22.32 14.23 9.57
N ILE A 216 -23.24 13.34 9.97
CA ILE A 216 -24.62 13.73 10.32
C ILE A 216 -24.62 14.76 11.45
N PHE A 217 -23.85 14.49 12.51
CA PHE A 217 -23.76 15.43 13.62
C PHE A 217 -23.01 16.71 13.22
N ALA A 218 -21.97 16.66 12.39
CA ALA A 218 -21.27 17.86 11.92
C ALA A 218 -22.22 18.82 11.20
N VAL A 219 -23.07 18.30 10.31
CA VAL A 219 -24.10 19.08 9.63
C VAL A 219 -25.13 19.60 10.63
N LEU A 220 -25.60 18.77 11.56
CA LEU A 220 -26.57 19.16 12.60
C LEU A 220 -26.03 20.31 13.48
N PHE A 221 -24.84 20.15 14.06
CA PHE A 221 -24.20 21.16 14.92
C PHE A 221 -23.94 22.46 14.17
N THR A 222 -23.47 22.39 12.92
CA THR A 222 -23.31 23.59 12.07
C THR A 222 -24.66 24.28 11.88
N ALA A 223 -25.72 23.54 11.56
CA ALA A 223 -27.04 24.13 11.34
C ALA A 223 -27.63 24.77 12.60
N LEU A 224 -27.33 24.22 13.79
CA LEU A 224 -27.86 24.68 15.07
C LEU A 224 -27.10 25.86 15.65
N PHE A 225 -25.77 25.88 15.50
CA PHE A 225 -24.89 26.71 16.31
C PHE A 225 -23.96 27.62 15.50
N LYS A 226 -24.00 27.61 14.17
CA LYS A 226 -23.10 28.43 13.33
C LYS A 226 -23.13 29.95 13.62
N ASP A 227 -24.29 30.45 14.03
CA ASP A 227 -24.54 31.89 14.22
C ASP A 227 -24.38 32.32 15.69
N LEU A 228 -23.97 31.39 16.58
CA LEU A 228 -23.72 31.70 17.98
C LEU A 228 -22.34 32.36 18.17
N PRO A 229 -22.25 33.45 18.94
CA PRO A 229 -20.96 34.05 19.31
C PRO A 229 -20.32 33.25 20.45
N LEU A 230 -19.67 32.14 20.08
CA LEU A 230 -18.88 31.29 20.96
C LEU A 230 -17.42 31.80 21.04
N ASP A 231 -16.69 31.45 22.11
CA ASP A 231 -15.31 31.93 22.33
C ASP A 231 -14.36 31.51 21.21
N GLU A 232 -14.54 30.29 20.70
CA GLU A 232 -13.88 29.79 19.50
C GLU A 232 -14.90 29.54 18.38
N ARG A 233 -14.42 29.44 17.14
CA ARG A 233 -15.25 29.23 15.95
C ARG A 233 -15.70 27.77 15.79
N TYR A 234 -16.16 27.12 16.87
CA TYR A 234 -16.44 25.68 16.93
C TYR A 234 -17.37 25.17 15.80
N PHE A 235 -18.48 25.85 15.54
CA PHE A 235 -19.52 25.35 14.61
C PHE A 235 -19.83 26.28 13.43
N ASN A 236 -18.94 27.25 13.15
CA ASN A 236 -19.20 28.27 12.15
C ASN A 236 -19.25 27.70 10.71
N ARG A 237 -18.42 26.69 10.44
CA ARG A 237 -18.33 25.98 9.17
C ARG A 237 -18.25 24.48 9.41
N LEU A 238 -18.61 23.69 8.39
CA LEU A 238 -18.60 22.23 8.47
C LEU A 238 -17.23 21.65 8.87
N ASP A 239 -16.14 22.21 8.36
CA ASP A 239 -14.77 21.79 8.68
C ASP A 239 -14.42 22.01 10.16
N LEU A 240 -14.83 23.14 10.72
CA LEU A 240 -14.64 23.45 12.14
C LEU A 240 -15.54 22.59 13.03
N SER A 241 -16.77 22.30 12.58
CA SER A 241 -17.67 21.39 13.27
C SER A 241 -17.13 19.96 13.32
N LEU A 242 -16.55 19.47 12.21
CA LEU A 242 -15.90 18.15 12.16
C LEU A 242 -14.70 18.09 13.11
N TYR A 243 -13.86 19.12 13.14
CA TYR A 243 -12.74 19.20 14.08
C TYR A 243 -13.22 19.27 15.53
N THR A 244 -14.22 20.08 15.84
CA THR A 244 -14.80 20.18 17.18
C THR A 244 -15.40 18.84 17.62
N LEU A 245 -16.13 18.14 16.74
CA LEU A 245 -16.66 16.80 17.03
C LEU A 245 -15.57 15.77 17.30
N PHE A 246 -14.42 15.88 16.63
CA PHE A 246 -13.26 15.05 16.89
C PHE A 246 -12.72 15.26 18.30
N VAL A 247 -12.56 16.52 18.74
CA VAL A 247 -12.16 16.86 20.12
C VAL A 247 -13.22 16.41 21.13
N MET A 248 -14.51 16.57 20.82
CA MET A 248 -15.57 16.12 21.70
C MET A 248 -15.57 14.60 21.89
N MET A 249 -15.26 13.82 20.85
CA MET A 249 -15.13 12.37 20.93
C MET A 249 -14.03 11.92 21.90
N THR A 250 -12.96 12.73 22.08
CA THR A 250 -11.92 12.46 23.10
C THR A 250 -12.35 12.84 24.52
N MET A 251 -13.67 12.95 24.75
CA MET A 251 -14.33 13.30 26.02
C MET A 251 -14.13 14.76 26.46
N GLU A 252 -13.66 15.63 25.58
CA GLU A 252 -13.55 17.07 25.82
C GLU A 252 -14.75 17.83 25.21
N TRP A 253 -15.91 17.74 25.87
CA TRP A 253 -17.17 18.28 25.33
C TRP A 253 -17.90 19.26 26.25
N ALA A 254 -17.67 19.17 27.57
CA ALA A 254 -18.45 19.91 28.55
C ALA A 254 -18.26 21.44 28.44
N GLY A 255 -17.06 21.90 28.10
CA GLY A 255 -16.78 23.33 27.90
C GLY A 255 -17.58 23.91 26.73
N VAL A 256 -17.47 23.27 25.57
CA VAL A 256 -18.19 23.66 24.34
C VAL A 256 -19.71 23.61 24.54
N ALA A 257 -20.21 22.56 25.20
CA ALA A 257 -21.64 22.42 25.48
C ALA A 257 -22.17 23.51 26.43
N ARG A 258 -21.39 23.91 27.45
CA ARG A 258 -21.78 24.99 28.36
C ARG A 258 -21.92 26.32 27.66
N GLN A 259 -20.97 26.68 26.79
CA GLN A 259 -21.08 27.92 25.99
C GLN A 259 -22.34 27.92 25.11
N CYS A 260 -22.68 26.78 24.49
CA CYS A 260 -23.92 26.67 23.71
C CYS A 260 -25.17 26.76 24.60
N MET A 261 -25.12 26.28 25.84
CA MET A 261 -26.23 26.34 26.79
C MET A 261 -26.54 27.74 27.29
N GLU A 262 -25.58 28.66 27.27
CA GLU A 262 -25.81 30.08 27.62
C GLU A 262 -26.85 30.72 26.69
N TYR A 263 -26.86 30.31 25.43
CA TYR A 263 -27.82 30.77 24.42
C TYR A 263 -29.03 29.85 24.30
N HIS A 264 -28.82 28.53 24.37
CA HIS A 264 -29.86 27.52 24.20
C HIS A 264 -29.82 26.48 25.32
N LYS A 265 -30.68 26.62 26.34
CA LYS A 265 -30.72 25.71 27.50
C LYS A 265 -30.89 24.22 27.16
N TRP A 266 -31.46 23.89 26.00
CA TRP A 266 -31.65 22.51 25.52
C TRP A 266 -30.43 21.96 24.75
N ALA A 267 -29.42 22.79 24.49
CA ALA A 267 -28.26 22.44 23.68
C ALA A 267 -27.53 21.21 24.19
N TRP A 268 -27.53 20.92 25.51
CA TRP A 268 -26.89 19.72 26.07
C TRP A 268 -27.33 18.41 25.41
N ALA A 269 -28.57 18.31 24.93
CA ALA A 269 -29.14 17.08 24.42
C ALA A 269 -28.39 16.53 23.17
N PRO A 270 -28.19 17.31 22.09
CA PRO A 270 -27.39 16.85 20.94
C PRO A 270 -25.93 16.53 21.29
N PHE A 271 -25.29 17.22 22.24
CA PHE A 271 -23.95 16.88 22.71
C PHE A 271 -23.92 15.51 23.39
N VAL A 272 -24.81 15.27 24.36
CA VAL A 272 -24.89 13.99 25.06
C VAL A 272 -25.23 12.85 24.08
N ALA A 273 -26.15 13.09 23.13
CA ALA A 273 -26.49 12.12 22.11
C ALA A 273 -25.29 11.75 21.23
N PHE A 274 -24.50 12.74 20.78
CA PHE A 274 -23.28 12.50 20.00
C PHE A 274 -22.24 11.69 20.79
N ILE A 275 -21.98 12.06 22.05
CA ILE A 275 -21.00 11.38 22.90
C ILE A 275 -21.44 9.94 23.20
N ALA A 276 -22.71 9.73 23.53
CA ALA A 276 -23.23 8.39 23.80
C ALA A 276 -23.13 7.50 22.56
N LEU A 277 -23.54 8.01 21.39
CA LEU A 277 -23.53 7.24 20.15
C LEU A 277 -22.10 6.97 19.63
N SER A 278 -21.25 8.00 19.55
CA SER A 278 -19.87 7.85 19.10
C SER A 278 -19.06 6.99 20.08
N GLY A 279 -19.23 7.20 21.39
CA GLY A 279 -18.60 6.39 22.43
C GLY A 279 -19.02 4.91 22.36
N PHE A 280 -20.30 4.62 22.13
CA PHE A 280 -20.78 3.25 21.91
C PHE A 280 -20.14 2.60 20.69
N ILE A 281 -20.03 3.34 19.57
CA ILE A 281 -19.39 2.83 18.35
C ILE A 281 -17.90 2.57 18.58
N VAL A 282 -17.19 3.50 19.22
CA VAL A 282 -15.75 3.33 19.55
C VAL A 282 -15.54 2.16 20.49
N PHE A 283 -16.40 1.99 21.50
CA PHE A 283 -16.34 0.83 22.40
C PHE A 283 -16.54 -0.49 21.65
N ASN A 284 -17.51 -0.55 20.73
CA ASN A 284 -17.71 -1.72 19.87
C ASN A 284 -16.51 -1.97 18.94
N LEU A 285 -15.84 -0.92 18.46
CA LEU A 285 -14.61 -1.04 17.67
C LEU A 285 -13.47 -1.65 18.51
N ILE A 286 -13.30 -1.21 19.76
CA ILE A 286 -12.31 -1.77 20.69
C ILE A 286 -12.60 -3.24 20.96
N ILE A 287 -13.85 -3.60 21.25
CA ILE A 287 -14.26 -5.00 21.45
C ILE A 287 -13.96 -5.82 20.19
N ALA A 288 -14.32 -5.31 19.01
CA ALA A 288 -14.06 -6.01 17.76
C ALA A 288 -12.56 -6.29 17.56
N VAL A 289 -11.69 -5.33 17.85
CA VAL A 289 -10.22 -5.50 17.79
C VAL A 289 -9.75 -6.56 18.80
N ILE A 290 -10.22 -6.51 20.04
CA ILE A 290 -9.81 -7.46 21.08
C ILE A 290 -10.28 -8.87 20.75
N CYS A 291 -11.53 -9.02 20.33
CA CYS A 291 -12.07 -10.31 19.90
C CYS A 291 -11.31 -10.88 18.69
N ASP A 292 -10.95 -10.04 17.72
CA ASP A 292 -10.13 -10.45 16.58
C ASP A 292 -8.73 -10.90 17.04
N ALA A 293 -8.10 -10.17 17.96
CA ALA A 293 -6.79 -10.54 18.51
C ALA A 293 -6.83 -11.87 19.29
N VAL A 294 -7.85 -12.07 20.14
CA VAL A 294 -8.03 -13.32 20.90
C VAL A 294 -8.29 -14.50 19.95
N ALA A 295 -9.14 -14.31 18.94
CA ALA A 295 -9.45 -15.35 17.96
C ALA A 295 -8.23 -15.74 17.09
N VAL A 296 -7.24 -14.86 16.93
CA VAL A 296 -5.97 -15.20 16.27
C VAL A 296 -5.11 -16.07 17.18
N ILE A 297 -4.99 -15.75 18.47
CA ILE A 297 -4.18 -16.52 19.44
C ILE A 297 -4.75 -17.94 19.60
N GLU A 298 -6.06 -18.08 19.72
CA GLU A 298 -6.70 -19.41 19.85
C GLU A 298 -6.42 -20.34 18.67
N ARG A 299 -6.28 -19.78 17.44
CA ARG A 299 -5.93 -20.58 16.26
C ARG A 299 -4.47 -20.99 16.23
N GLU A 300 -3.57 -20.19 16.79
CA GLU A 300 -2.15 -20.53 16.89
C GLU A 300 -1.89 -21.64 17.93
N ASP A 301 -2.71 -21.72 18.98
CA ASP A 301 -2.61 -22.77 20.01
C ASP A 301 -3.18 -24.14 19.56
N GLU A 302 -4.00 -24.17 18.50
CA GLU A 302 -4.59 -25.40 17.93
C GLU A 302 -3.73 -26.07 16.85
N GLU A 303 -2.69 -25.39 16.33
CA GLU A 303 -1.74 -25.89 15.29
C GLU A 303 -0.42 -26.43 15.87
#